data_AF-A0A4P8Q8E7-F1
#
_entry.id   AF-A0A4P8Q8E7-F1
#
_cell.length_a   1.000
_cell.length_b   1.000
_cell.length_c   1.000
_cell.angle_alpha   90.00
_cell.angle_beta   90.00
_cell.angle_gamma   90.00
#
_symmetry.space_group_name_H-M   'P 1'
#
loop_
_entity.id
_entity.type
_entity.pdbx_description
1 polymer ?
#
loop_
_entity_poly.entity_id
_entity_poly.type
_entity_poly.pdbx_seq_one_letter_code
_entity_poly.pdbx_strand_id
1 'polypeptide(L)'
;MQAWNALKRPIWMFDPVALRGVYANAAALDLWGSDNLDALLARDFSNVSPAVLARTERLARETANGETLTEDWTFYPHGRPLTVSAVISTYRLTDGTPVLLFEAAPIAVENEERRAVEALRHTSTLITLFDSEARPIFSNPSAFAAYGSTAHPFEARFAEPERAQPMLAAALSGSAISDVCEIITREGVRWHHLDIRPVTDPVTGHLGVLLNEIDVTERIEAEQARVAAEQKTAMAEARQKFLTDMSHELRTPLNAVIGFSDLLSKAGLPDEQADQAARINGAGQRLLSVVNDMIDLSADNVVPLAPSDTPAEPAPPANEDAPALRVLYVDDHDSNRALVMAVLTAQGIACATANDGEQGVEAARTGDWDVILMDIQMPVMDGVQATRAIRALPGVVGRTPILALTANTLPEQLTQYEQAGMDDCIAKPMNIVDLVMRVTAWGASDWRTFDPRLEEAAVAVA
;
A
#
# COMPACT_ATOMS: atom_id res chain seq x y z
N MET A 1 -60.26 10.58 21.01
CA MET A 1 -59.72 10.06 19.73
C MET A 1 -59.87 11.03 18.55
N GLN A 2 -60.98 11.77 18.37
CA GLN A 2 -61.13 12.71 17.22
C GLN A 2 -60.01 13.76 17.09
N ALA A 3 -59.48 14.31 18.19
CA ALA A 3 -58.39 15.28 18.16
C ALA A 3 -57.05 14.70 17.66
N TRP A 4 -56.75 13.43 17.99
CA TRP A 4 -55.49 12.78 17.59
C TRP A 4 -55.47 12.45 16.09
N ASN A 5 -56.63 12.12 15.52
CA ASN A 5 -56.79 11.87 14.09
C ASN A 5 -56.49 13.13 13.23
N ALA A 6 -56.65 14.33 13.79
CA ALA A 6 -56.41 15.59 13.09
C ALA A 6 -54.94 16.07 13.16
N LEU A 7 -54.10 15.43 13.98
CA LEU A 7 -52.70 15.81 14.11
C LEU A 7 -51.91 15.42 12.85
N LYS A 8 -51.10 16.35 12.34
CA LYS A 8 -50.16 16.10 11.24
C LYS A 8 -48.93 15.29 11.67
N ARG A 9 -48.68 15.20 12.97
CA ARG A 9 -47.57 14.43 13.54
C ARG A 9 -47.97 12.94 13.55
N PRO A 10 -47.18 12.02 12.98
CA PRO A 10 -47.47 10.59 13.08
C PRO A 10 -47.47 10.12 14.53
N ILE A 11 -48.59 9.53 14.96
CA ILE A 11 -48.77 8.96 16.28
C ILE A 11 -49.37 7.57 16.15
N TRP A 12 -48.76 6.59 16.81
CA TRP A 12 -49.30 5.23 16.92
C TRP A 12 -49.04 4.62 18.28
N MET A 13 -49.83 3.60 18.62
CA MET A 13 -49.75 2.86 19.86
C MET A 13 -49.58 1.37 19.57
N PHE A 14 -48.72 0.71 20.32
CA PHE A 14 -48.40 -0.71 20.16
C PHE A 14 -48.42 -1.43 21.51
N ASP A 15 -49.06 -2.59 21.56
CA ASP A 15 -49.05 -3.46 22.73
C ASP A 15 -47.79 -4.35 22.67
N PRO A 16 -46.80 -4.13 23.56
CA PRO A 16 -45.55 -4.90 23.54
C PRO A 16 -45.72 -6.35 24.03
N VAL A 17 -46.82 -6.69 24.69
CA VAL A 17 -47.11 -8.04 25.19
C VAL A 17 -47.88 -8.85 24.17
N ALA A 18 -48.96 -8.28 23.62
CA ALA A 18 -49.76 -8.94 22.58
C ALA A 18 -49.12 -8.88 21.19
N LEU A 19 -48.06 -8.06 21.03
CA LEU A 19 -47.38 -7.78 19.76
C LEU A 19 -48.36 -7.32 18.67
N ARG A 20 -49.21 -6.35 19.01
CA ARG A 20 -50.24 -5.83 18.09
C ARG A 20 -50.31 -4.32 18.14
N GLY A 21 -50.62 -3.72 16.98
CA GLY A 21 -51.01 -2.32 16.93
C GLY A 21 -52.31 -2.11 17.70
N VAL A 22 -52.43 -0.96 18.37
CA VAL A 22 -53.62 -0.57 19.14
C VAL A 22 -54.32 0.61 18.48
N TYR A 23 -53.54 1.58 17.98
CA TYR A 23 -54.06 2.79 17.36
C TYR A 23 -53.01 3.41 16.43
N ALA A 24 -53.45 4.12 15.39
CA ALA A 24 -52.62 4.99 14.56
C ALA A 24 -53.49 6.13 14.01
N ASN A 25 -52.94 7.34 13.95
CA ASN A 25 -53.60 8.47 13.29
C ASN A 25 -53.32 8.49 11.78
N ALA A 26 -53.98 9.40 11.04
CA ALA A 26 -53.84 9.48 9.58
C ALA A 26 -52.38 9.69 9.11
N ALA A 27 -51.61 10.51 9.83
CA ALA A 27 -50.19 10.74 9.53
C ALA A 27 -49.34 9.48 9.75
N ALA A 28 -49.65 8.68 10.77
CA ALA A 28 -49.01 7.38 10.97
C ALA A 28 -49.42 6.36 9.90
N LEU A 29 -50.68 6.35 9.45
CA LEU A 29 -51.09 5.46 8.35
C LEU A 29 -50.28 5.70 7.09
N ASP A 30 -50.05 6.97 6.71
CA ASP A 30 -49.19 7.31 5.57
C ASP A 30 -47.73 6.88 5.81
N LEU A 31 -47.18 7.14 7.01
CA LEU A 31 -45.82 6.71 7.39
C LEU A 31 -45.63 5.19 7.30
N TRP A 32 -46.63 4.41 7.72
CA TRP A 32 -46.63 2.95 7.68
C TRP A 32 -47.06 2.37 6.32
N GLY A 33 -47.38 3.23 5.34
CA GLY A 33 -47.87 2.84 4.01
C GLY A 33 -49.12 1.97 4.08
N SER A 34 -50.09 2.34 4.92
CA SER A 34 -51.36 1.60 5.10
C SER A 34 -52.55 2.44 4.67
N ASP A 35 -53.48 1.85 3.92
CA ASP A 35 -54.66 2.56 3.39
C ASP A 35 -55.66 2.95 4.48
N ASN A 36 -55.76 2.14 5.54
CA ASN A 36 -56.65 2.38 6.66
C ASN A 36 -56.13 1.76 7.96
N LEU A 37 -56.77 2.13 9.08
CA LEU A 37 -56.40 1.67 10.41
C LEU A 37 -56.59 0.16 10.57
N ASP A 38 -57.69 -0.40 10.11
CA ASP A 38 -57.97 -1.84 10.24
C ASP A 38 -56.90 -2.69 9.54
N ALA A 39 -56.45 -2.26 8.35
CA ALA A 39 -55.38 -2.91 7.61
C ALA A 39 -54.03 -2.84 8.33
N LEU A 40 -53.74 -1.73 9.04
CA LEU A 40 -52.51 -1.62 9.85
C LEU A 40 -52.58 -2.48 11.10
N LEU A 41 -53.73 -2.48 11.80
CA LEU A 41 -53.94 -3.26 13.02
C LEU A 41 -54.03 -4.77 12.76
N ALA A 42 -54.46 -5.17 11.57
CA ALA A 42 -54.49 -6.57 11.14
C ALA A 42 -53.10 -7.11 10.74
N ARG A 43 -52.06 -6.26 10.70
CA ARG A 43 -50.69 -6.75 10.45
C ARG A 43 -50.26 -7.65 11.61
N ASP A 44 -49.84 -8.86 11.24
CA ASP A 44 -49.38 -9.84 12.21
C ASP A 44 -47.90 -9.59 12.55
N PHE A 45 -47.64 -9.17 13.79
CA PHE A 45 -46.29 -9.01 14.32
C PHE A 45 -45.89 -10.18 15.23
N SER A 46 -46.59 -11.33 15.18
CA SER A 46 -46.24 -12.51 15.98
C SER A 46 -44.96 -13.22 15.51
N ASN A 47 -44.52 -12.99 14.27
CA ASN A 47 -43.35 -13.63 13.66
C ASN A 47 -42.14 -12.66 13.54
N VAL A 48 -41.93 -11.83 14.57
CA VAL A 48 -40.83 -10.86 14.62
C VAL A 48 -39.49 -11.50 14.98
N SER A 49 -38.40 -10.93 14.48
CA SER A 49 -37.05 -11.43 14.76
C SER A 49 -36.68 -11.27 16.24
N PRO A 50 -35.72 -12.07 16.76
CA PRO A 50 -35.24 -11.94 18.14
C PRO A 50 -34.74 -10.53 18.49
N ALA A 51 -34.16 -9.82 17.51
CA ALA A 51 -33.70 -8.44 17.68
C ALA A 51 -34.86 -7.45 17.87
N VAL A 52 -35.97 -7.63 17.15
CA VAL A 52 -37.17 -6.78 17.28
C VAL A 52 -37.87 -7.02 18.61
N LEU A 53 -37.93 -8.28 19.07
CA LEU A 53 -38.45 -8.62 20.41
C LEU A 53 -37.61 -7.98 21.52
N ALA A 54 -36.29 -8.17 21.48
CA ALA A 54 -35.37 -7.59 22.47
C ALA A 54 -35.47 -6.05 22.52
N ARG A 55 -35.62 -5.40 21.35
CA ARG A 55 -35.83 -3.95 21.27
C ARG A 55 -37.17 -3.53 21.87
N THR A 56 -38.25 -4.24 21.55
CA THR A 56 -39.60 -3.96 22.08
C THR A 56 -39.64 -4.10 23.60
N GLU A 57 -39.03 -5.16 24.13
CA GLU A 57 -38.90 -5.39 25.57
C GLU A 57 -38.07 -4.29 26.26
N ARG A 58 -36.98 -3.85 25.61
CA ARG A 58 -36.17 -2.72 26.11
C ARG A 58 -37.02 -1.46 26.25
N LEU A 59 -37.72 -1.08 25.17
CA LEU A 59 -38.57 0.10 25.14
C LEU A 59 -39.62 0.04 26.26
N ALA A 60 -40.35 -1.06 26.38
CA ALA A 60 -41.38 -1.24 27.40
C ALA A 60 -40.83 -1.16 28.83
N ARG A 61 -39.62 -1.69 29.07
CA ARG A 61 -38.97 -1.69 30.38
C ARG A 61 -38.49 -0.30 30.78
N GLU A 62 -37.82 0.39 29.88
CA GLU A 62 -37.24 1.70 30.14
C GLU A 62 -38.33 2.77 30.28
N THR A 63 -39.38 2.72 29.46
CA THR A 63 -40.51 3.67 29.60
C THR A 63 -41.52 3.28 30.69
N ALA A 64 -41.32 2.18 31.42
CA ALA A 64 -42.31 1.65 32.37
C ALA A 64 -42.65 2.64 33.51
N ASN A 65 -41.67 3.45 33.92
CA ASN A 65 -41.77 4.39 35.03
C ASN A 65 -42.18 5.82 34.61
N GLY A 66 -42.63 5.99 33.35
CA GLY A 66 -43.01 7.30 32.79
C GLY A 66 -41.84 8.05 32.15
N GLU A 67 -40.67 7.43 32.04
CA GLU A 67 -39.56 7.94 31.25
C GLU A 67 -39.91 7.95 29.75
N THR A 68 -39.24 8.83 29.02
CA THR A 68 -39.37 8.96 27.55
C THR A 68 -38.05 8.58 26.90
N LEU A 69 -38.13 7.81 25.83
CA LEU A 69 -36.99 7.45 24.98
C LEU A 69 -37.12 8.17 23.64
N THR A 70 -35.99 8.48 23.01
CA THR A 70 -35.97 9.01 21.65
C THR A 70 -35.17 8.06 20.78
N GLU A 71 -35.72 7.64 19.65
CA GLU A 71 -35.05 6.78 18.68
C GLU A 71 -35.30 7.24 17.25
N ASP A 72 -34.29 7.14 16.39
CA ASP A 72 -34.41 7.47 14.97
C ASP A 72 -34.70 6.22 14.14
N TRP A 73 -35.77 6.28 13.36
CA TRP A 73 -36.34 5.16 12.62
C TRP A 73 -36.47 5.55 11.15
N THR A 74 -36.09 4.67 10.23
CA THR A 74 -36.29 4.90 8.80
C THR A 74 -37.43 4.03 8.29
N PHE A 75 -38.48 4.69 7.81
CA PHE A 75 -39.64 4.08 7.18
C PHE A 75 -39.53 4.18 5.66
N TYR A 76 -40.26 3.33 4.93
CA TYR A 76 -40.29 3.34 3.47
C TYR A 76 -41.72 3.54 2.93
N PRO A 77 -42.43 4.62 3.31
CA PRO A 77 -43.75 4.91 2.78
C PRO A 77 -43.67 5.03 1.25
N HIS A 78 -44.51 4.26 0.54
CA HIS A 78 -44.55 4.23 -0.93
C HIS A 78 -43.19 3.97 -1.60
N GLY A 79 -42.29 3.24 -0.90
CA GLY A 79 -40.95 2.91 -1.39
C GLY A 79 -39.91 4.04 -1.28
N ARG A 80 -40.22 5.16 -0.64
CA ARG A 80 -39.29 6.27 -0.43
C ARG A 80 -38.79 6.31 1.02
N PRO A 81 -37.47 6.39 1.28
CA PRO A 81 -36.94 6.39 2.64
C PRO A 81 -37.24 7.71 3.36
N LEU A 82 -37.96 7.62 4.48
CA LEU A 82 -38.28 8.71 5.38
C LEU A 82 -37.78 8.39 6.79
N THR A 83 -36.74 9.10 7.24
CA THR A 83 -36.24 9.03 8.61
C THR A 83 -37.05 9.94 9.53
N VAL A 84 -37.45 9.39 10.68
CA VAL A 84 -38.21 10.09 11.70
C VAL A 84 -37.54 9.90 13.06
N SER A 85 -37.58 10.91 13.91
CA SER A 85 -37.26 10.78 15.33
C SER A 85 -38.54 10.49 16.08
N ALA A 86 -38.61 9.33 16.73
CA ALA A 86 -39.76 8.90 17.51
C ALA A 86 -39.48 9.08 19.00
N VAL A 87 -40.31 9.90 19.65
CA VAL A 87 -40.38 9.93 21.12
C VAL A 87 -41.32 8.81 21.56
N ILE A 88 -40.85 7.97 22.48
CA ILE A 88 -41.51 6.73 22.91
C ILE A 88 -41.77 6.83 24.41
N SER A 89 -42.99 6.53 24.82
CA SER A 89 -43.42 6.50 26.23
C SER A 89 -44.41 5.38 26.49
N THR A 90 -44.64 5.04 27.76
CA THR A 90 -45.74 4.12 28.14
C THR A 90 -47.02 4.89 28.38
N TYR A 91 -48.08 4.54 27.67
CA TYR A 91 -49.45 4.99 27.91
C TYR A 91 -50.28 3.84 28.51
N ARG A 92 -51.18 4.14 29.44
CA ARG A 92 -52.09 3.13 30.01
C ARG A 92 -53.48 3.30 29.42
N LEU A 93 -53.98 2.23 28.80
CA LEU A 93 -55.35 2.16 28.31
C LEU A 93 -56.36 2.22 29.47
N THR A 94 -57.64 2.43 29.15
CA THR A 94 -58.71 2.56 30.15
C THR A 94 -58.92 1.30 30.99
N ASP A 95 -58.53 0.13 30.48
CA ASP A 95 -58.53 -1.15 31.18
C ASP A 95 -57.25 -1.39 32.01
N GLY A 96 -56.32 -0.43 32.02
CA GLY A 96 -55.05 -0.49 32.75
C GLY A 96 -53.88 -1.09 31.95
N THR A 97 -54.14 -1.62 30.75
CA THR A 97 -53.13 -2.27 29.91
C THR A 97 -52.05 -1.26 29.48
N PRO A 98 -50.75 -1.50 29.77
CA PRO A 98 -49.67 -0.63 29.34
C PRO A 98 -49.32 -0.87 27.87
N VAL A 99 -49.25 0.20 27.09
CA VAL A 99 -48.92 0.17 25.67
C VAL A 99 -47.87 1.23 25.37
N LEU A 100 -47.04 1.00 24.36
CA LEU A 100 -46.06 1.97 23.89
C LEU A 100 -46.75 3.01 23.02
N LEU A 101 -46.58 4.29 23.33
CA LEU A 101 -47.01 5.43 22.54
C LEU A 101 -45.80 6.00 21.80
N PHE A 102 -45.94 6.18 20.49
CA PHE A 102 -44.91 6.71 19.62
C PHE A 102 -45.35 8.05 19.04
N GLU A 103 -44.50 9.06 19.14
CA GLU A 103 -44.68 10.39 18.57
C GLU A 103 -43.52 10.71 17.62
N ALA A 104 -43.72 10.40 16.33
CA ALA A 104 -42.67 10.59 15.34
C ALA A 104 -42.67 12.00 14.75
N ALA A 105 -41.51 12.56 14.49
CA ALA A 105 -41.32 13.77 13.71
C ALA A 105 -40.32 13.48 12.57
N PRO A 106 -40.62 13.82 11.31
CA PRO A 106 -39.65 13.65 10.24
C PRO A 106 -38.40 14.49 10.54
N ILE A 107 -37.24 13.86 10.48
CA ILE A 107 -35.97 14.56 10.57
C ILE A 107 -35.58 14.90 9.13
N ALA A 108 -35.41 16.19 8.85
CA ALA A 108 -34.68 16.62 7.68
C ALA A 108 -33.20 16.29 7.91
N VAL A 109 -32.83 15.03 7.74
CA VAL A 109 -31.43 14.68 7.53
C VAL A 109 -31.07 15.31 6.20
N GLU A 110 -30.10 16.23 6.18
CA GLU A 110 -29.68 16.86 4.93
C GLU A 110 -29.28 15.75 3.95
N ASN A 111 -29.68 15.89 2.68
CA ASN A 111 -29.43 14.85 1.67
C ASN A 111 -27.93 14.49 1.57
N GLU A 112 -27.04 15.41 1.96
CA GLU A 112 -25.59 15.20 2.01
C GLU A 112 -25.17 14.23 3.11
N GLU A 113 -25.70 14.33 4.33
CA GLU A 113 -25.40 13.39 5.42
C GLU A 113 -25.84 11.96 5.03
N ARG A 114 -27.00 11.81 4.38
CA ARG A 114 -27.44 10.49 3.87
C ARG A 114 -26.51 9.95 2.80
N ARG A 115 -26.08 10.79 1.85
CA ARG A 115 -25.12 10.38 0.80
C ARG A 115 -23.77 10.01 1.39
N ALA A 116 -23.30 10.72 2.42
CA ALA A 116 -22.04 10.42 3.12
C ALA A 116 -22.11 9.07 3.85
N VAL A 117 -23.21 8.79 4.55
CA VAL A 117 -23.42 7.49 5.20
C VAL A 117 -23.45 6.36 4.17
N GLU A 118 -24.16 6.52 3.05
CA GLU A 118 -24.18 5.51 1.98
C GLU A 118 -22.81 5.35 1.30
N ALA A 119 -22.07 6.43 1.07
CA ALA A 119 -20.70 6.35 0.55
C ALA A 119 -19.77 5.56 1.49
N LEU A 120 -19.87 5.79 2.81
CA LEU A 120 -19.10 5.05 3.82
C LEU A 120 -19.51 3.58 3.93
N ARG A 121 -20.73 3.20 3.51
CA ARG A 121 -21.18 1.80 3.46
C ARG A 121 -20.62 1.03 2.27
N HIS A 122 -20.35 1.71 1.16
CA HIS A 122 -19.92 1.09 -0.09
C HIS A 122 -18.42 1.21 -0.37
N THR A 123 -17.68 1.99 0.43
CA THR A 123 -16.21 2.03 0.32
C THR A 123 -15.57 0.72 0.75
N SER A 124 -14.53 0.29 0.04
CA SER A 124 -13.68 -0.85 0.42
C SER A 124 -12.66 -0.48 1.49
N THR A 125 -12.41 0.81 1.73
CA THR A 125 -11.52 1.26 2.81
C THR A 125 -12.13 0.94 4.16
N LEU A 126 -11.35 0.34 5.05
CA LEU A 126 -11.73 0.15 6.44
C LEU A 126 -11.52 1.49 7.14
N ILE A 127 -12.57 2.03 7.74
CA ILE A 127 -12.52 3.35 8.39
C ILE A 127 -12.94 3.17 9.84
N THR A 128 -12.07 3.55 10.77
CA THR A 128 -12.36 3.58 12.20
C THR A 128 -11.95 4.92 12.81
N LEU A 129 -12.85 5.52 13.58
CA LEU A 129 -12.55 6.66 14.44
C LEU A 129 -12.28 6.16 15.85
N PHE A 130 -11.17 6.58 16.45
CA PHE A 130 -10.79 6.29 17.83
C PHE A 130 -10.79 7.54 18.69
N ASP A 131 -11.09 7.39 19.97
CA ASP A 131 -10.89 8.44 20.98
C ASP A 131 -9.40 8.56 21.37
N SER A 132 -9.09 9.53 22.23
CA SER A 132 -7.73 9.71 22.77
C SER A 132 -7.24 8.55 23.64
N GLU A 133 -8.13 7.65 24.06
CA GLU A 133 -7.81 6.43 24.83
C GLU A 133 -7.70 5.20 23.93
N ALA A 134 -7.58 5.39 22.61
CA ALA A 134 -7.44 4.33 21.61
C ALA A 134 -8.67 3.42 21.48
N ARG A 135 -9.84 3.86 21.95
CA ARG A 135 -11.09 3.10 21.85
C ARG A 135 -11.87 3.51 20.61
N PRO A 136 -12.40 2.54 19.84
CA PRO A 136 -13.19 2.82 18.67
C PRO A 136 -14.52 3.51 19.05
N ILE A 137 -14.76 4.70 18.48
CA ILE A 137 -16.01 5.47 18.56
C ILE A 137 -16.92 5.14 17.37
N PHE A 138 -16.34 4.95 16.19
CA PHE A 138 -17.05 4.63 14.96
C PHE A 138 -16.26 3.64 14.12
N SER A 139 -16.95 2.74 13.43
CA SER A 139 -16.36 1.87 12.40
C SER A 139 -17.35 1.71 11.25
N ASN A 140 -16.86 1.85 10.02
CA ASN A 140 -17.69 1.58 8.84
C ASN A 140 -17.92 0.05 8.66
N PRO A 141 -18.86 -0.37 7.78
CA PRO A 141 -19.15 -1.79 7.57
C PRO A 141 -17.94 -2.62 7.13
N SER A 142 -17.03 -2.04 6.34
CA SER A 142 -15.81 -2.73 5.87
C SER A 142 -14.86 -3.03 7.03
N ALA A 143 -14.62 -2.06 7.93
CA ALA A 143 -13.88 -2.30 9.17
C ALA A 143 -14.59 -3.33 10.07
N PHE A 144 -15.92 -3.27 10.19
CA PHE A 144 -16.68 -4.26 10.95
C PHE A 144 -16.58 -5.67 10.35
N ALA A 145 -16.57 -5.81 9.03
CA ALA A 145 -16.39 -7.10 8.37
C ALA A 145 -15.02 -7.70 8.67
N ALA A 146 -13.97 -6.88 8.63
CA ALA A 146 -12.60 -7.31 8.87
C ALA A 146 -12.32 -7.71 10.33
N TYR A 147 -12.83 -6.94 11.31
CA TYR A 147 -12.53 -7.15 12.73
C TYR A 147 -13.64 -7.87 13.49
N GLY A 148 -14.89 -7.70 13.08
CA GLY A 148 -16.02 -8.42 13.64
C GLY A 148 -16.64 -7.93 14.92
N SER A 149 -16.01 -6.94 15.54
CA SER A 149 -16.48 -6.27 16.73
C SER A 149 -16.12 -4.80 16.64
N THR A 150 -17.03 -3.95 17.09
CA THR A 150 -16.80 -2.51 17.21
C THR A 150 -15.95 -2.15 18.42
N ALA A 151 -15.47 -3.11 19.20
CA ALA A 151 -14.76 -2.87 20.46
C ALA A 151 -13.24 -3.15 20.38
N HIS A 152 -12.69 -3.50 19.21
CA HIS A 152 -11.25 -3.76 19.09
C HIS A 152 -10.43 -2.47 19.27
N PRO A 153 -9.61 -2.37 20.34
CA PRO A 153 -8.72 -1.24 20.56
C PRO A 153 -7.72 -1.09 19.41
N PHE A 154 -7.20 0.12 19.22
CA PHE A 154 -6.26 0.45 18.14
C PHE A 154 -5.06 -0.51 18.10
N GLU A 155 -4.37 -0.67 19.22
CA GLU A 155 -3.15 -1.47 19.34
C GLU A 155 -3.39 -2.97 19.17
N ALA A 156 -4.58 -3.46 19.53
CA ALA A 156 -4.93 -4.87 19.41
C ALA A 156 -5.08 -5.33 17.95
N ARG A 157 -5.11 -4.40 17.00
CA ARG A 157 -5.19 -4.69 15.56
C ARG A 157 -3.83 -4.99 14.95
N PHE A 158 -2.72 -4.59 15.58
CA PHE A 158 -1.39 -4.77 15.01
C PHE A 158 -0.84 -6.16 15.34
N ALA A 159 -0.22 -6.82 14.36
CA ALA A 159 0.53 -8.06 14.61
C ALA A 159 1.74 -7.80 15.54
N GLU A 160 2.31 -6.60 15.45
CA GLU A 160 3.37 -6.08 16.31
C GLU A 160 2.85 -4.91 17.14
N PRO A 161 2.37 -5.14 18.39
CA PRO A 161 1.75 -4.10 19.21
C PRO A 161 2.66 -2.90 19.50
N GLU A 162 3.98 -3.11 19.51
CA GLU A 162 4.99 -2.06 19.75
C GLU A 162 4.99 -0.98 18.67
N ARG A 163 4.54 -1.28 17.44
CA ARG A 163 4.40 -0.30 16.35
C ARG A 163 3.20 0.63 16.56
N ALA A 164 2.14 0.17 17.22
CA ALA A 164 0.90 0.92 17.34
C ALA A 164 1.05 2.19 18.19
N GLN A 165 1.71 2.08 19.35
CA GLN A 165 1.81 3.16 20.32
C GLN A 165 2.53 4.43 19.80
N PRO A 166 3.69 4.36 19.14
CA PRO A 166 4.33 5.54 18.56
C PRO A 166 3.49 6.18 17.45
N MET A 167 2.80 5.38 16.63
CA MET A 167 1.92 5.89 15.58
C MET A 167 0.72 6.64 16.16
N LEU A 168 0.09 6.07 17.18
CA LEU A 168 -1.03 6.71 17.89
C LEU A 168 -0.60 8.01 18.58
N ALA A 169 0.55 7.98 19.27
CA ALA A 169 1.08 9.18 19.93
C ALA A 169 1.43 10.28 18.93
N ALA A 170 2.04 9.93 17.80
CA ALA A 170 2.34 10.88 16.73
C ALA A 170 1.05 11.48 16.14
N ALA A 171 0.03 10.66 15.88
CA ALA A 171 -1.28 11.12 15.44
C ALA A 171 -1.93 12.08 16.43
N LEU A 172 -1.98 11.73 17.72
CA LEU A 172 -2.54 12.59 18.78
C LEU A 172 -1.72 13.88 19.01
N SER A 173 -0.46 13.93 18.59
CA SER A 173 0.35 15.16 18.61
C SER A 173 0.14 16.06 17.39
N GLY A 174 -0.71 15.65 16.43
CA GLY A 174 -1.06 16.44 15.26
C GLY A 174 -0.41 15.99 13.95
N SER A 175 0.34 14.89 13.94
CA SER A 175 1.04 14.41 12.73
C SER A 175 0.21 13.36 11.98
N ALA A 176 0.07 13.49 10.66
CA ALA A 176 -0.48 12.40 9.85
C ALA A 176 0.58 11.32 9.65
N ILE A 177 0.19 10.05 9.78
CA ILE A 177 1.08 8.89 9.61
C ILE A 177 0.57 8.03 8.46
N SER A 178 1.46 7.67 7.55
CA SER A 178 1.19 6.72 6.47
C SER A 178 2.22 5.60 6.56
N ASP A 179 1.78 4.36 6.70
CA ASP A 179 2.68 3.21 6.87
C ASP A 179 2.02 1.91 6.42
N VAL A 180 2.82 0.86 6.22
CA VAL A 180 2.36 -0.48 5.89
C VAL A 180 2.73 -1.43 7.02
N CYS A 181 1.70 -2.09 7.57
CA CYS A 181 1.82 -2.94 8.75
C CYS A 181 1.08 -4.25 8.56
N GLU A 182 1.56 -5.28 9.26
CA GLU A 182 0.80 -6.50 9.46
C GLU A 182 -0.30 -6.26 10.50
N ILE A 183 -1.54 -6.49 10.09
CA ILE A 183 -2.76 -6.27 10.85
C ILE A 183 -3.48 -7.60 11.05
N ILE A 184 -3.96 -7.82 12.26
CA ILE A 184 -4.71 -9.00 12.66
C ILE A 184 -6.18 -8.77 12.31
N THR A 185 -6.66 -9.49 11.31
CA THR A 185 -8.08 -9.51 10.91
C THR A 185 -8.71 -10.87 11.25
N ARG A 186 -10.02 -11.01 11.00
CA ARG A 186 -10.70 -12.32 11.07
C ARG A 186 -10.16 -13.35 10.09
N GLU A 187 -9.58 -12.91 8.98
CA GLU A 187 -8.99 -13.80 7.98
C GLU A 187 -7.53 -14.16 8.31
N GLY A 188 -7.03 -13.69 9.46
CA GLY A 188 -5.64 -13.87 9.88
C GLY A 188 -4.84 -12.58 9.71
N VAL A 189 -3.52 -12.73 9.72
CA VAL A 189 -2.59 -11.61 9.54
C VAL A 189 -2.58 -11.21 8.07
N ARG A 190 -2.85 -9.93 7.82
CA ARG A 190 -2.91 -9.31 6.49
C ARG A 190 -2.03 -8.06 6.49
N TRP A 191 -1.47 -7.70 5.35
CA TRP A 191 -0.76 -6.44 5.19
C TRP A 191 -1.75 -5.33 4.86
N HIS A 192 -1.82 -4.32 5.71
CA HIS A 192 -2.65 -3.15 5.46
C HIS A 192 -1.77 -1.91 5.30
N HIS A 193 -2.13 -1.07 4.32
CA HIS A 193 -1.68 0.31 4.27
C HIS A 193 -2.57 1.14 5.19
N LEU A 194 -1.96 1.82 6.15
CA LEU A 194 -2.60 2.64 7.17
C LEU A 194 -2.40 4.13 6.85
N ASP A 195 -3.46 4.92 6.89
CA ASP A 195 -3.43 6.39 6.94
C ASP A 195 -4.12 6.82 8.24
N ILE A 196 -3.32 7.36 9.16
CA ILE A 196 -3.71 7.72 10.52
C ILE A 196 -3.64 9.23 10.66
N ARG A 197 -4.77 9.87 10.97
CA ARG A 197 -4.87 11.32 11.05
C ARG A 197 -5.48 11.79 12.37
N PRO A 198 -4.97 12.88 12.97
CA PRO A 198 -5.69 13.57 14.05
C PRO A 198 -7.02 14.10 13.52
N VAL A 199 -8.06 13.99 14.34
CA VAL A 199 -9.36 14.58 14.04
C VAL A 199 -10.01 15.05 15.34
N THR A 200 -10.84 16.07 15.24
CA THR A 200 -11.71 16.47 16.35
C THR A 200 -13.03 15.73 16.20
N ASP A 201 -13.44 14.99 17.23
CA ASP A 201 -14.74 14.35 17.25
C ASP A 201 -15.84 15.43 17.15
N PRO A 202 -16.69 15.40 16.11
CA PRO A 202 -17.71 16.42 15.91
C PRO A 202 -18.82 16.37 16.98
N VAL A 203 -18.95 15.27 17.73
CA VAL A 203 -19.98 15.12 18.77
C VAL A 203 -19.48 15.66 20.12
N THR A 204 -18.28 15.27 20.54
CA THR A 204 -17.75 15.65 21.87
C THR A 204 -16.80 16.86 21.83
N GLY A 205 -16.23 17.18 20.67
CA GLY A 205 -15.19 18.20 20.52
C GLY A 205 -13.81 17.74 21.01
N HIS A 206 -13.66 16.49 21.47
CA HIS A 206 -12.40 15.95 21.93
C HIS A 206 -11.50 15.52 20.76
N LEU A 207 -10.19 15.47 21.02
CA LEU A 207 -9.23 14.95 20.07
C LEU A 207 -9.39 13.43 19.95
N GLY A 208 -9.40 12.95 18.72
CA GLY A 208 -9.38 11.55 18.37
C GLY A 208 -8.48 11.30 17.17
N VAL A 209 -8.51 10.07 16.68
CA VAL A 209 -7.70 9.60 15.57
C VAL A 209 -8.57 8.88 14.56
N LEU A 210 -8.53 9.31 13.30
CA LEU A 210 -9.13 8.62 12.18
C LEU A 210 -8.10 7.67 11.57
N LEU A 211 -8.43 6.38 11.52
CA LEU A 211 -7.66 5.34 10.86
C LEU A 211 -8.38 4.91 9.59
N ASN A 212 -7.71 5.08 8.45
CA ASN A 212 -8.10 4.50 7.17
C ASN A 212 -7.15 3.35 6.85
N GLU A 213 -7.71 2.21 6.44
CA GLU A 213 -6.93 1.02 6.14
C GLU A 213 -7.36 0.42 4.81
N ILE A 214 -6.38 -0.04 4.04
CA ILE A 214 -6.58 -0.74 2.78
C ILE A 214 -5.75 -2.03 2.84
N ASP A 215 -6.41 -3.18 2.64
CA ASP A 215 -5.69 -4.45 2.50
C ASP A 215 -4.86 -4.44 1.21
N VAL A 216 -3.55 -4.61 1.38
CA VAL A 216 -2.54 -4.65 0.31
C VAL A 216 -1.79 -5.98 0.30
N THR A 217 -2.31 -7.01 0.99
CA THR A 217 -1.70 -8.34 1.11
C THR A 217 -1.42 -8.94 -0.25
N GLU A 218 -2.43 -9.03 -1.13
CA GLU A 218 -2.27 -9.61 -2.46
C GLU A 218 -1.20 -8.88 -3.29
N ARG A 219 -1.14 -7.55 -3.17
CA ARG A 219 -0.15 -6.74 -3.87
C ARG A 219 1.27 -7.01 -3.37
N ILE A 220 1.45 -7.15 -2.06
CA ILE A 220 2.76 -7.43 -1.44
C ILE A 220 3.20 -8.86 -1.76
N GLU A 221 2.32 -9.85 -1.62
CA GLU A 221 2.63 -11.24 -1.94
C GLU A 221 2.98 -11.42 -3.43
N ALA A 222 2.23 -10.77 -4.32
CA ALA A 222 2.52 -10.80 -5.76
C ALA A 222 3.89 -10.18 -6.07
N GLU A 223 4.23 -9.04 -5.46
CA GLU A 223 5.52 -8.40 -5.67
C GLU A 223 6.68 -9.25 -5.13
N GLN A 224 6.53 -9.83 -3.94
CA GLN A 224 7.53 -10.75 -3.38
C GLN A 224 7.73 -11.99 -4.26
N ALA A 225 6.64 -12.57 -4.77
CA ALA A 225 6.70 -13.71 -5.68
C ALA A 225 7.40 -13.34 -7.00
N ARG A 226 7.12 -12.15 -7.54
CA ARG A 226 7.77 -11.63 -8.76
C ARG A 226 9.27 -11.47 -8.56
N VAL A 227 9.68 -10.80 -7.49
CA VAL A 227 11.10 -10.61 -7.14
C VAL A 227 11.81 -11.95 -6.95
N ALA A 228 11.19 -12.92 -6.28
CA ALA A 228 11.77 -14.26 -6.10
C ALA A 228 11.93 -15.00 -7.44
N ALA A 229 10.95 -14.88 -8.35
CA ALA A 229 11.02 -15.48 -9.68
C ALA A 229 12.13 -14.86 -10.55
N GLU A 230 12.25 -13.53 -10.51
CA GLU A 230 13.31 -12.79 -11.20
C GLU A 230 14.70 -13.20 -10.68
N GLN A 231 14.89 -13.27 -9.36
CA GLN A 231 16.15 -13.73 -8.76
C GLN A 231 16.52 -15.16 -9.17
N LYS A 232 15.54 -16.07 -9.18
CA LYS A 232 15.76 -17.45 -9.60
C LYS A 232 16.18 -17.53 -11.06
N THR A 233 15.57 -16.71 -11.92
CA THR A 233 15.89 -16.63 -13.35
C THR A 233 17.29 -16.06 -13.56
N ALA A 234 17.60 -14.94 -12.90
CA ALA A 234 18.93 -14.32 -12.97
C ALA A 234 20.04 -15.26 -12.48
N MET A 235 19.82 -16.00 -11.39
CA MET A 235 20.77 -17.04 -10.94
C MET A 235 20.97 -18.14 -11.96
N ALA A 236 19.90 -18.59 -12.62
CA ALA A 236 19.98 -19.62 -13.66
C ALA A 236 20.78 -19.13 -14.87
N GLU A 237 20.53 -17.91 -15.33
CA GLU A 237 21.27 -17.28 -16.44
C GLU A 237 22.75 -17.07 -16.11
N ALA A 238 23.05 -16.51 -14.93
CA ALA A 238 24.43 -16.31 -14.47
C ALA A 238 25.19 -17.64 -14.38
N ARG A 239 24.53 -18.69 -13.87
CA ARG A 239 25.10 -20.04 -13.82
C ARG A 239 25.37 -20.59 -15.22
N GLN A 240 24.47 -20.41 -16.17
CA GLN A 240 24.64 -20.91 -17.54
C GLN A 240 25.75 -20.16 -18.28
N LYS A 241 25.82 -18.83 -18.12
CA LYS A 241 26.89 -18.00 -18.68
C LYS A 241 28.26 -18.44 -18.15
N PHE A 242 28.38 -18.61 -16.83
CA PHE A 242 29.61 -19.09 -16.20
C PHE A 242 30.07 -20.44 -16.75
N LEU A 243 29.15 -21.41 -16.90
CA LEU A 243 29.48 -22.73 -17.44
C LEU A 243 29.95 -22.66 -18.90
N THR A 244 29.34 -21.77 -19.69
CA THR A 244 29.71 -21.57 -21.10
C THR A 244 31.09 -20.93 -21.22
N ASP A 245 31.35 -19.85 -20.48
CA ASP A 245 32.63 -19.13 -20.50
C ASP A 245 33.77 -20.04 -20.03
N MET A 246 33.56 -20.76 -18.92
CA MET A 246 34.57 -21.71 -18.40
C MET A 246 34.85 -22.86 -19.34
N SER A 247 33.84 -23.32 -20.10
CA SER A 247 34.07 -24.32 -21.15
C SER A 247 35.03 -23.83 -22.22
N HIS A 248 34.83 -22.62 -22.73
CA HIS A 248 35.68 -22.06 -23.77
C HIS A 248 37.12 -21.88 -23.29
N GLU A 249 37.31 -21.44 -22.05
CA GLU A 249 38.62 -21.29 -21.43
C GLU A 249 39.32 -22.63 -21.15
N LEU A 250 38.58 -23.69 -20.82
CA LEU A 250 39.14 -25.03 -20.58
C LEU A 250 39.41 -25.79 -21.89
N ARG A 251 38.56 -25.63 -22.91
CA ARG A 251 38.71 -26.31 -24.22
C ARG A 251 39.99 -25.92 -24.94
N THR A 252 40.36 -24.63 -24.90
CA THR A 252 41.52 -24.09 -25.63
C THR A 252 42.86 -24.73 -25.21
N PRO A 253 43.27 -24.72 -23.92
CA PRO A 253 44.50 -25.38 -23.49
C PRO A 253 44.42 -26.90 -23.62
N LEU A 254 43.24 -27.50 -23.41
CA LEU A 254 43.07 -28.94 -23.54
C LEU A 254 43.25 -29.43 -24.98
N ASN A 255 42.70 -28.70 -25.96
CA ASN A 255 42.91 -28.95 -27.38
C ASN A 255 44.37 -28.79 -27.77
N ALA A 256 45.10 -27.83 -27.17
CA ALA A 256 46.54 -27.70 -27.38
C ALA A 256 47.31 -28.91 -26.84
N VAL A 257 47.01 -29.38 -25.62
CA VAL A 257 47.62 -30.58 -25.02
C VAL A 257 47.34 -31.83 -25.86
N ILE A 258 46.11 -32.01 -26.34
CA ILE A 258 45.72 -33.10 -27.24
C ILE A 258 46.49 -32.99 -28.57
N GLY A 259 46.57 -31.79 -29.16
CA GLY A 259 47.28 -31.55 -30.41
C GLY A 259 48.79 -31.81 -30.32
N PHE A 260 49.46 -31.29 -29.28
CA PHE A 260 50.90 -31.52 -29.08
C PHE A 260 51.21 -32.98 -28.75
N SER A 261 50.37 -33.66 -27.95
CA SER A 261 50.56 -35.09 -27.68
C SER A 261 50.37 -35.95 -28.94
N ASP A 262 49.45 -35.60 -29.84
CA ASP A 262 49.27 -36.27 -31.13
C ASP A 262 50.50 -36.07 -32.04
N LEU A 263 51.02 -34.85 -32.14
CA LEU A 263 52.24 -34.56 -32.91
C LEU A 263 53.46 -35.31 -32.35
N LEU A 264 53.61 -35.36 -31.03
CA LEU A 264 54.68 -36.11 -30.37
C LEU A 264 54.59 -37.61 -30.68
N SER A 265 53.38 -38.19 -30.68
CA SER A 265 53.20 -39.61 -31.01
C SER A 265 53.63 -39.94 -32.45
N LYS A 266 53.54 -38.98 -33.38
CA LYS A 266 53.92 -39.11 -34.79
C LYS A 266 55.41 -38.84 -35.06
N ALA A 267 56.17 -38.35 -34.09
CA ALA A 267 57.57 -37.93 -34.27
C ALA A 267 58.61 -39.07 -34.19
N GLY A 268 58.17 -40.32 -34.03
CA GLY A 268 59.08 -41.48 -33.92
C GLY A 268 59.81 -41.55 -32.58
N LEU A 269 59.06 -41.40 -31.48
CA LEU A 269 59.56 -41.51 -30.12
C LEU A 269 59.89 -42.98 -29.75
N PRO A 270 60.89 -43.22 -28.89
CA PRO A 270 61.09 -44.52 -28.25
C PRO A 270 59.83 -45.02 -27.52
N ASP A 271 59.65 -46.35 -27.47
CA ASP A 271 58.41 -47.01 -27.03
C ASP A 271 57.85 -46.49 -25.69
N GLU A 272 58.72 -46.20 -24.72
CA GLU A 272 58.32 -45.69 -23.40
C GLU A 272 57.74 -44.26 -23.46
N GLN A 273 58.31 -43.38 -24.30
CA GLN A 273 57.81 -42.01 -24.46
C GLN A 273 56.58 -41.95 -25.38
N ALA A 274 56.48 -42.87 -26.34
CA ALA A 274 55.28 -43.05 -27.16
C ALA A 274 54.06 -43.47 -26.30
N ASP A 275 54.23 -44.42 -25.38
CA ASP A 275 53.17 -44.85 -24.46
C ASP A 275 52.75 -43.71 -23.51
N GLN A 276 53.71 -42.90 -23.03
CA GLN A 276 53.43 -41.72 -22.22
C GLN A 276 52.62 -40.65 -22.99
N ALA A 277 52.99 -40.36 -24.25
CA ALA A 277 52.26 -39.42 -25.10
C ALA A 277 50.82 -39.90 -25.38
N ALA A 278 50.63 -41.20 -25.64
CA ALA A 278 49.31 -41.79 -25.84
C ALA A 278 48.42 -41.70 -24.59
N ARG A 279 48.99 -41.88 -23.39
CA ARG A 279 48.27 -41.71 -22.12
C ARG A 279 47.85 -40.26 -21.89
N ILE A 280 48.72 -39.28 -22.19
CA ILE A 280 48.39 -37.85 -22.09
C ILE A 280 47.24 -37.52 -23.05
N ASN A 281 47.32 -37.99 -24.29
CA ASN A 281 46.28 -37.77 -25.29
C ASN A 281 44.93 -38.36 -24.85
N GLY A 282 44.92 -39.64 -24.43
CA GLY A 282 43.70 -40.30 -23.95
C GLY A 282 43.12 -39.68 -22.68
N ALA A 283 43.96 -39.15 -21.79
CA ALA A 283 43.50 -38.38 -20.62
C ALA A 283 42.88 -37.04 -21.03
N GLY A 284 43.49 -36.33 -21.99
CA GLY A 284 42.96 -35.08 -22.52
C GLY A 284 41.60 -35.26 -23.20
N GLN A 285 41.45 -36.30 -24.04
CA GLN A 285 40.17 -36.61 -24.71
C GLN A 285 39.05 -36.96 -23.70
N ARG A 286 39.37 -37.71 -22.64
CA ARG A 286 38.39 -38.02 -21.58
C ARG A 286 37.96 -36.77 -20.82
N LEU A 287 38.88 -35.89 -20.47
CA LEU A 287 38.56 -34.62 -19.80
C LEU A 287 37.68 -33.73 -20.69
N LEU A 288 37.95 -33.70 -22.00
CA LEU A 288 37.15 -32.90 -22.94
C LEU A 288 35.71 -33.42 -23.04
N SER A 289 35.52 -34.74 -23.03
CA SER A 289 34.18 -35.36 -22.99
C SER A 289 33.43 -34.96 -21.72
N VAL A 290 34.06 -35.08 -20.54
CA VAL A 290 33.41 -34.73 -19.26
C VAL A 290 33.02 -33.25 -19.21
N VAL A 291 33.86 -32.36 -19.73
CA VAL A 291 33.55 -30.92 -19.82
C VAL A 291 32.36 -30.69 -20.75
N ASN A 292 32.27 -31.38 -21.88
CA ASN A 292 31.15 -31.27 -22.81
C ASN A 292 29.84 -31.81 -22.21
N ASP A 293 29.89 -33.00 -21.60
CA ASP A 293 28.73 -33.65 -20.98
C ASP A 293 28.15 -32.80 -19.82
N MET A 294 29.01 -32.12 -19.06
CA MET A 294 28.60 -31.21 -17.98
C MET A 294 27.82 -29.99 -18.49
N ILE A 295 28.07 -29.53 -19.71
CA ILE A 295 27.40 -28.37 -20.34
C ILE A 295 26.07 -28.81 -20.96
N ASP A 296 26.05 -29.96 -21.62
CA ASP A 296 24.83 -30.49 -22.23
C ASP A 296 23.78 -30.80 -21.15
N LEU A 297 24.20 -31.35 -20.00
CA LEU A 297 23.32 -31.58 -18.85
C LEU A 297 22.80 -30.29 -18.18
N SER A 298 23.48 -29.16 -18.34
CA SER A 298 23.03 -27.87 -17.80
C SER A 298 22.11 -27.11 -18.77
N ALA A 299 22.21 -27.37 -20.07
CA ALA A 299 21.38 -26.77 -21.11
C ALA A 299 19.93 -27.28 -21.10
N ASP A 300 19.71 -28.55 -20.73
CA ASP A 300 18.38 -29.20 -20.80
C ASP A 300 17.40 -28.84 -19.66
N ASN A 301 17.78 -27.96 -18.71
CA ASN A 301 16.90 -27.56 -17.60
C ASN A 301 16.16 -26.23 -17.81
N VAL A 302 16.20 -25.65 -19.02
CA VAL A 302 15.42 -24.44 -19.35
C VAL A 302 14.24 -24.84 -20.22
N VAL A 303 13.11 -25.14 -19.57
CA VAL A 303 11.80 -25.10 -20.24
C VAL A 303 11.45 -23.63 -20.44
N PRO A 304 11.28 -23.13 -21.68
CA PRO A 304 10.80 -21.78 -21.90
C PRO A 304 9.34 -21.74 -21.45
N LEU A 305 9.05 -20.98 -20.39
CA LEU A 305 7.68 -20.58 -20.08
C LEU A 305 7.23 -19.64 -21.19
N ALA A 306 6.24 -20.08 -21.97
CA ALA A 306 5.63 -19.28 -23.02
C ALA A 306 5.06 -17.97 -22.43
N PRO A 307 5.17 -16.84 -23.14
CA PRO A 307 4.55 -15.59 -22.72
C PRO A 307 3.02 -15.75 -22.76
N SER A 308 2.39 -15.52 -21.62
CA SER A 308 0.93 -15.40 -21.52
C SER A 308 0.52 -14.00 -21.98
N ASP A 309 0.00 -13.92 -23.20
CA ASP A 309 -0.73 -12.76 -23.72
C ASP A 309 -2.06 -12.61 -22.95
N THR A 310 -2.11 -11.66 -22.01
CA THR A 310 -3.38 -11.07 -21.57
C THR A 310 -3.26 -9.54 -21.73
N PRO A 311 -4.15 -8.86 -22.46
CA PRO A 311 -4.08 -7.42 -22.66
C PRO A 311 -4.37 -6.67 -21.35
N ALA A 312 -3.48 -5.76 -20.97
CA ALA A 312 -3.71 -4.80 -19.90
C ALA A 312 -4.79 -3.78 -20.32
N GLU A 313 -5.82 -3.63 -19.50
CA GLU A 313 -6.81 -2.54 -19.58
C GLU A 313 -6.17 -1.20 -19.17
N PRO A 314 -6.51 -0.07 -19.80
CA PRO A 314 -5.78 1.19 -19.62
C PRO A 314 -6.16 1.91 -18.31
N ALA A 315 -5.15 2.43 -17.63
CA ALA A 315 -5.27 3.31 -16.46
C ALA A 315 -5.83 4.71 -16.84
N PRO A 316 -6.52 5.42 -15.92
CA PRO A 316 -7.12 6.73 -16.18
C PRO A 316 -6.07 7.84 -16.32
N PRO A 317 -6.40 8.98 -16.98
CA PRO A 317 -5.43 10.03 -17.28
C PRO A 317 -5.01 10.81 -16.03
N ALA A 318 -3.70 10.98 -15.84
CA ALA A 318 -3.11 11.87 -14.84
C ALA A 318 -3.12 13.32 -15.34
N ASN A 319 -3.38 14.25 -14.41
CA ASN A 319 -3.40 15.70 -14.63
C ASN A 319 -2.07 16.23 -15.21
N GLU A 320 -2.12 16.80 -16.41
CA GLU A 320 -1.06 17.64 -16.98
C GLU A 320 -1.25 19.07 -16.46
N ASP A 321 -0.36 19.58 -15.61
CA ASP A 321 -0.05 21.04 -15.47
C ASP A 321 0.89 21.40 -14.28
N ALA A 322 1.57 20.44 -13.64
CA ALA A 322 2.72 20.74 -12.77
C ALA A 322 4.03 20.39 -13.49
N PRO A 323 5.12 21.18 -13.36
CA PRO A 323 6.41 20.80 -13.91
C PRO A 323 6.87 19.52 -13.20
N ALA A 324 6.90 18.41 -13.96
CA ALA A 324 7.34 17.12 -13.47
C ALA A 324 8.81 17.20 -13.03
N LEU A 325 9.09 16.74 -11.81
CA LEU A 325 10.47 16.62 -11.32
C LEU A 325 11.28 15.75 -12.30
N ARG A 326 12.50 16.17 -12.64
CA ARG A 326 13.40 15.51 -13.58
C ARG A 326 14.54 14.83 -12.84
N VAL A 327 14.61 13.50 -12.96
CA VAL A 327 15.60 12.67 -12.29
C VAL A 327 16.46 11.96 -13.33
N LEU A 328 17.77 11.95 -13.10
CA LEU A 328 18.71 11.08 -13.82
C LEU A 328 19.06 9.89 -12.93
N TYR A 329 18.81 8.67 -13.40
CA TYR A 329 19.16 7.43 -12.72
C TYR A 329 20.31 6.71 -13.44
N VAL A 330 21.45 6.55 -12.77
CA VAL A 330 22.65 5.94 -13.33
C VAL A 330 22.92 4.60 -12.64
N ASP A 331 22.79 3.50 -13.38
CA ASP A 331 22.98 2.12 -12.88
C ASP A 331 23.30 1.17 -14.03
N ASP A 332 24.26 0.27 -13.84
CA ASP A 332 24.73 -0.65 -14.87
C ASP A 332 23.80 -1.84 -15.12
N HIS A 333 22.79 -2.04 -14.26
CA HIS A 333 21.83 -3.13 -14.40
C HIS A 333 20.52 -2.65 -15.02
N ASP A 334 20.20 -3.18 -16.20
CA ASP A 334 18.99 -2.86 -16.98
C ASP A 334 17.70 -3.03 -16.16
N SER A 335 17.62 -4.07 -15.32
CA SER A 335 16.47 -4.33 -14.46
C SER A 335 16.26 -3.24 -13.40
N ASN A 336 17.34 -2.71 -12.81
CA ASN A 336 17.25 -1.63 -11.84
C ASN A 336 16.76 -0.34 -12.52
N ARG A 337 17.30 -0.03 -13.71
CA ARG A 337 16.89 1.13 -14.50
C ARG A 337 15.41 1.04 -14.89
N ALA A 338 14.94 -0.14 -15.31
CA ALA A 338 13.54 -0.36 -15.66
C ALA A 338 12.60 -0.20 -14.44
N LEU A 339 12.97 -0.76 -13.29
CA LEU A 339 12.19 -0.65 -12.05
C LEU A 339 12.08 0.80 -11.57
N VAL A 340 13.22 1.49 -11.43
CA VAL A 340 13.25 2.87 -10.92
C VAL A 340 12.58 3.84 -11.88
N MET A 341 12.76 3.66 -13.20
CA MET A 341 12.04 4.43 -14.20
C MET A 341 10.53 4.23 -14.09
N ALA A 342 10.05 2.98 -13.97
CA ALA A 342 8.62 2.70 -13.81
C ALA A 342 8.03 3.30 -12.53
N VAL A 343 8.73 3.16 -11.41
CA VAL A 343 8.34 3.71 -10.11
C VAL A 343 8.22 5.23 -10.16
N LEU A 344 9.26 5.92 -10.62
CA LEU A 344 9.28 7.38 -10.66
C LEU A 344 8.26 7.93 -11.67
N THR A 345 8.13 7.29 -12.84
CA THR A 345 7.11 7.66 -13.84
C THR A 345 5.69 7.51 -13.29
N ALA A 346 5.41 6.45 -12.53
CA ALA A 346 4.11 6.25 -11.88
C ALA A 346 3.77 7.33 -10.83
N GLN A 347 4.78 8.03 -10.30
CA GLN A 347 4.62 9.18 -9.39
C GLN A 347 4.56 10.53 -10.14
N GLY A 348 4.55 10.52 -11.48
CA GLY A 348 4.58 11.74 -12.30
C GLY A 348 5.95 12.42 -12.36
N ILE A 349 7.02 11.71 -12.00
CA ILE A 349 8.41 12.19 -12.05
C ILE A 349 9.03 11.74 -13.39
N ALA A 350 9.58 12.69 -14.15
CA ALA A 350 10.30 12.40 -15.38
C ALA A 350 11.67 11.78 -15.06
N CYS A 351 11.84 10.50 -15.38
CA CYS A 351 13.09 9.77 -15.13
C CYS A 351 13.78 9.44 -16.46
N ALA A 352 15.04 9.84 -16.59
CA ALA A 352 15.93 9.35 -17.63
C ALA A 352 17.00 8.46 -17.01
N THR A 353 17.56 7.55 -17.81
CA THR A 353 18.50 6.56 -17.30
C THR A 353 19.81 6.53 -18.08
N ALA A 354 20.90 6.16 -17.41
CA ALA A 354 22.23 5.97 -17.98
C ALA A 354 22.84 4.66 -17.46
N ASN A 355 23.62 3.99 -18.30
CA ASN A 355 24.02 2.60 -18.07
C ASN A 355 25.42 2.45 -17.42
N ASP A 356 26.14 3.55 -17.24
CA ASP A 356 27.47 3.59 -16.63
C ASP A 356 27.80 5.03 -16.21
N GLY A 357 28.91 5.21 -15.48
CA GLY A 357 29.35 6.51 -15.01
C GLY A 357 29.69 7.51 -16.12
N GLU A 358 30.23 7.07 -17.28
CA GLU A 358 30.57 7.98 -18.39
C GLU A 358 29.31 8.55 -19.04
N GLN A 359 28.32 7.70 -19.32
CA GLN A 359 27.01 8.11 -19.82
C GLN A 359 26.28 8.99 -18.81
N GLY A 360 26.41 8.69 -17.51
CA GLY A 360 25.87 9.53 -16.43
C GLY A 360 26.46 10.94 -16.43
N VAL A 361 27.77 11.08 -16.59
CA VAL A 361 28.46 12.38 -16.67
C VAL A 361 28.04 13.16 -17.91
N GLU A 362 27.92 12.50 -19.07
CA GLU A 362 27.48 13.17 -20.29
C GLU A 362 26.02 13.60 -20.22
N ALA A 363 25.14 12.75 -19.71
CA ALA A 363 23.73 13.10 -19.48
C ALA A 363 23.58 14.25 -18.48
N ALA A 364 24.40 14.30 -17.43
CA ALA A 364 24.44 15.42 -16.49
C ALA A 364 24.91 16.73 -17.17
N ARG A 365 25.88 16.67 -18.08
CA ARG A 365 26.40 17.83 -18.82
C ARG A 365 25.34 18.48 -19.70
N THR A 366 24.51 17.68 -20.37
CA THR A 366 23.55 18.16 -21.38
C THR A 366 22.13 18.34 -20.85
N GLY A 367 21.81 17.73 -19.72
CA GLY A 367 20.48 17.76 -19.11
C GLY A 367 20.35 18.78 -17.99
N ASP A 368 19.11 19.12 -17.65
CA ASP A 368 18.77 19.94 -16.50
C ASP A 368 17.98 19.07 -15.52
N TRP A 369 18.72 18.50 -14.58
CA TRP A 369 18.21 17.51 -13.62
C TRP A 369 17.98 18.15 -12.27
N ASP A 370 16.88 17.79 -11.63
CA ASP A 370 16.52 18.21 -10.28
C ASP A 370 17.28 17.37 -9.24
N VAL A 371 17.50 16.10 -9.55
CA VAL A 371 18.19 15.11 -8.72
C VAL A 371 18.89 14.08 -9.61
N ILE A 372 20.08 13.64 -9.21
CA ILE A 372 20.81 12.52 -9.81
C ILE A 372 20.88 11.39 -8.78
N LEU A 373 20.44 10.20 -9.17
CA LEU A 373 20.60 8.96 -8.44
C LEU A 373 21.77 8.19 -9.06
N MET A 374 22.79 7.90 -8.27
CA MET A 374 24.06 7.39 -8.76
C MET A 374 24.42 6.08 -8.07
N ASP A 375 24.43 4.97 -8.82
CA ASP A 375 25.00 3.72 -8.31
C ASP A 375 26.50 3.87 -8.05
N ILE A 376 26.97 3.33 -6.93
CA ILE A 376 28.39 3.38 -6.58
C ILE A 376 29.20 2.37 -7.40
N GLN A 377 28.69 1.15 -7.54
CA GLN A 377 29.43 0.05 -8.15
C GLN A 377 29.02 -0.15 -9.60
N MET A 378 29.70 0.55 -10.51
CA MET A 378 29.49 0.43 -11.95
C MET A 378 30.82 0.08 -12.66
N PRO A 379 30.80 -0.71 -13.75
CA PRO A 379 31.96 -0.96 -14.59
C PRO A 379 32.38 0.31 -15.35
N VAL A 380 33.63 0.33 -15.82
CA VAL A 380 34.26 1.44 -16.58
C VAL A 380 34.53 2.69 -15.74
N MET A 381 33.48 3.32 -15.20
CA MET A 381 33.57 4.49 -14.32
C MET A 381 32.62 4.29 -13.14
N ASP A 382 33.18 4.25 -11.92
CA ASP A 382 32.39 4.08 -10.70
C ASP A 382 31.63 5.37 -10.32
N GLY A 383 30.63 5.25 -9.44
CA GLY A 383 29.79 6.39 -9.04
C GLY A 383 30.55 7.51 -8.35
N VAL A 384 31.66 7.21 -7.68
CA VAL A 384 32.51 8.20 -7.00
C VAL A 384 33.32 9.01 -8.03
N GLN A 385 33.88 8.35 -9.04
CA GLN A 385 34.57 8.98 -10.17
C GLN A 385 33.60 9.83 -10.99
N ALA A 386 32.41 9.30 -11.29
CA ALA A 386 31.36 10.02 -12.01
C ALA A 386 30.91 11.29 -11.26
N THR A 387 30.68 11.18 -9.94
CA THR A 387 30.31 12.33 -9.08
C THR A 387 31.38 13.41 -9.11
N ARG A 388 32.67 13.05 -8.95
CA ARG A 388 33.77 14.03 -9.03
C ARG A 388 33.82 14.73 -10.39
N ALA A 389 33.56 13.99 -11.47
CA ALA A 389 33.50 14.55 -12.82
C ALA A 389 32.31 15.52 -12.99
N ILE A 390 31.13 15.19 -12.45
CA ILE A 390 29.95 16.08 -12.45
C ILE A 390 30.22 17.34 -11.62
N ARG A 391 30.82 17.21 -10.43
CA ARG A 391 31.19 18.37 -9.57
C ARG A 391 32.20 19.30 -10.21
N ALA A 392 33.05 18.81 -11.12
CA ALA A 392 34.00 19.64 -11.87
C ALA A 392 33.34 20.42 -13.03
N LEU A 393 32.06 20.17 -13.35
CA LEU A 393 31.34 20.89 -14.40
C LEU A 393 30.96 22.31 -13.94
N PRO A 394 31.06 23.33 -14.82
CA PRO A 394 30.73 24.69 -14.48
C PRO A 394 29.21 24.90 -14.36
N GLY A 395 28.82 25.87 -13.53
CA GLY A 395 27.43 26.32 -13.43
C GLY A 395 26.57 25.46 -12.49
N VAL A 396 25.26 25.46 -12.74
CA VAL A 396 24.26 24.79 -11.88
C VAL A 396 24.37 23.27 -11.90
N VAL A 397 24.88 22.69 -13.00
CA VAL A 397 25.07 21.23 -13.16
C VAL A 397 25.99 20.66 -12.09
N GLY A 398 27.09 21.35 -11.78
CA GLY A 398 28.01 20.93 -10.72
C GLY A 398 27.40 20.96 -9.32
N ARG A 399 26.21 21.55 -9.14
CA ARG A 399 25.50 21.65 -7.85
C ARG A 399 24.25 20.79 -7.76
N THR A 400 23.87 20.09 -8.83
CA THR A 400 22.70 19.21 -8.80
C THR A 400 22.85 18.18 -7.67
N PRO A 401 21.83 17.96 -6.83
CA PRO A 401 21.86 16.94 -5.78
C PRO A 401 22.18 15.56 -6.34
N ILE A 402 23.18 14.89 -5.77
CA ILE A 402 23.60 13.53 -6.15
C ILE A 402 23.41 12.61 -4.95
N LEU A 403 22.53 11.62 -5.09
CA LEU A 403 22.27 10.61 -4.08
C LEU A 403 22.96 9.31 -4.45
N ALA A 404 23.81 8.81 -3.57
CA ALA A 404 24.49 7.54 -3.71
C ALA A 404 23.52 6.37 -3.56
N LEU A 405 23.60 5.35 -4.42
CA LEU A 405 22.96 4.06 -4.22
C LEU A 405 24.05 3.05 -3.84
N THR A 406 24.07 2.60 -2.59
CA THR A 406 25.20 1.83 -2.05
C THR A 406 24.74 0.55 -1.36
N ALA A 407 25.46 -0.55 -1.59
CA ALA A 407 25.26 -1.81 -0.85
C ALA A 407 25.93 -1.80 0.54
N ASN A 408 26.66 -0.73 0.88
CA ASN A 408 27.44 -0.64 2.11
C ASN A 408 27.38 0.78 2.70
N THR A 409 26.98 0.86 3.97
CA THR A 409 26.73 2.11 4.71
C THR A 409 27.71 2.28 5.87
N LEU A 410 28.87 1.61 5.82
CA LEU A 410 29.93 1.78 6.80
C LEU A 410 30.40 3.24 6.86
N PRO A 411 30.72 3.78 8.06
CA PRO A 411 31.09 5.20 8.24
C PRO A 411 32.24 5.68 7.34
N GLU A 412 33.22 4.82 7.07
CA GLU A 412 34.37 5.13 6.22
C GLU A 412 33.97 5.35 4.75
N GLN A 413 32.97 4.62 4.26
CA GLN A 413 32.44 4.77 2.90
C GLN A 413 31.50 5.96 2.77
N LEU A 414 30.69 6.24 3.79
CA LEU A 414 29.88 7.47 3.84
C LEU A 414 30.78 8.72 3.76
N THR A 415 31.89 8.71 4.52
CA THR A 415 32.90 9.78 4.45
C THR A 415 33.50 9.91 3.04
N GLN A 416 33.71 8.79 2.34
CA GLN A 416 34.21 8.79 0.97
C GLN A 416 33.20 9.41 -0.02
N TYR A 417 31.90 9.14 0.15
CA TYR A 417 30.82 9.68 -0.68
C TYR A 417 30.65 11.18 -0.47
N GLU A 418 30.68 11.64 0.78
CA GLU A 418 30.68 13.07 1.13
C GLU A 418 31.88 13.79 0.53
N GLN A 419 33.09 13.22 0.64
CA GLN A 419 34.31 13.80 0.05
C GLN A 419 34.29 13.82 -1.50
N ALA A 420 33.51 12.93 -2.12
CA ALA A 420 33.27 12.95 -3.55
C ALA A 420 32.26 14.04 -3.97
N GLY A 421 31.52 14.58 -3.00
CA GLY A 421 30.50 15.61 -3.19
C GLY A 421 29.08 15.05 -3.37
N MET A 422 28.78 13.84 -2.89
CA MET A 422 27.41 13.32 -2.83
C MET A 422 26.66 13.93 -1.65
N ASP A 423 25.37 14.18 -1.82
CA ASP A 423 24.56 14.94 -0.86
C ASP A 423 23.77 14.06 0.10
N ASP A 424 23.47 12.82 -0.30
CA ASP A 424 22.79 11.82 0.53
C ASP A 424 23.06 10.40 -0.03
N CYS A 425 22.61 9.36 0.68
CA CYS A 425 22.74 7.97 0.25
C CYS A 425 21.48 7.13 0.54
N ILE A 426 21.21 6.17 -0.34
CA ILE A 426 20.15 5.18 -0.25
C ILE A 426 20.79 3.80 -0.24
N ALA A 427 20.45 2.99 0.76
CA ALA A 427 21.00 1.65 0.89
C ALA A 427 20.34 0.67 -0.11
N LYS A 428 21.14 -0.23 -0.68
CA LYS A 428 20.67 -1.40 -1.43
C LYS A 428 20.48 -2.58 -0.45
N PRO A 429 19.39 -3.36 -0.53
CA PRO A 429 18.30 -3.26 -1.51
C PRO A 429 17.42 -2.02 -1.30
N MET A 430 17.11 -1.33 -2.39
CA MET A 430 16.42 -0.03 -2.36
C MET A 430 14.96 -0.21 -1.91
N ASN A 431 14.57 0.49 -0.84
CA ASN A 431 13.17 0.62 -0.46
C ASN A 431 12.50 1.67 -1.37
N ILE A 432 11.47 1.27 -2.11
CA ILE A 432 10.78 2.12 -3.08
C ILE A 432 10.14 3.36 -2.44
N VAL A 433 9.63 3.25 -1.22
CA VAL A 433 9.05 4.38 -0.49
C VAL A 433 10.13 5.37 -0.08
N ASP A 434 11.26 4.88 0.44
CA ASP A 434 12.41 5.71 0.82
C ASP A 434 13.01 6.44 -0.39
N LEU A 435 13.12 5.75 -1.53
CA LEU A 435 13.56 6.30 -2.80
C LEU A 435 12.69 7.49 -3.24
N VAL A 436 11.36 7.29 -3.31
CA VAL A 436 10.42 8.34 -3.74
C VAL A 436 10.43 9.52 -2.77
N MET A 437 10.47 9.26 -1.47
CA MET A 437 10.54 10.29 -0.43
C MET A 437 11.78 11.17 -0.58
N ARG A 438 12.98 10.58 -0.68
CA ARG A 438 14.23 11.33 -0.79
C ARG A 438 14.36 12.09 -2.10
N VAL A 439 13.95 11.49 -3.21
CA VAL A 439 13.90 12.16 -4.52
C VAL A 439 12.99 13.38 -4.48
N THR A 440 11.80 13.25 -3.88
CA THR A 440 10.84 14.35 -3.77
C THR A 440 11.37 15.46 -2.86
N ALA A 441 11.98 15.09 -1.72
CA ALA A 441 12.56 16.04 -0.77
C ALA A 441 13.72 16.85 -1.38
N TRP A 442 14.67 16.19 -2.04
CA TRP A 442 15.79 16.87 -2.71
C TRP A 442 15.34 17.64 -3.95
N GLY A 443 14.39 17.11 -4.73
CA GLY A 443 13.83 17.77 -5.89
C GLY A 443 13.07 19.06 -5.56
N ALA A 444 12.45 19.13 -4.38
CA ALA A 444 11.76 20.31 -3.87
C ALA A 444 12.68 21.29 -3.11
N SER A 445 13.96 20.98 -2.94
CA SER A 445 14.89 21.83 -2.21
C SER A 445 15.36 23.03 -3.04
N ASP A 446 15.64 24.15 -2.37
CA ASP A 446 16.01 25.43 -3.00
C ASP A 446 17.45 25.48 -3.57
N TRP A 447 18.08 24.32 -3.81
CA TRP A 447 19.49 24.20 -4.23
C TRP A 447 19.82 24.99 -5.51
N ARG A 448 18.82 25.19 -6.39
CA ARG A 448 18.96 26.00 -7.61
C ARG A 448 19.04 27.51 -7.37
N THR A 449 18.54 27.99 -6.24
CA THR A 449 18.52 29.42 -5.89
C THR A 449 19.76 29.86 -5.09
N PHE A 450 20.66 28.92 -4.80
CA PHE A 450 21.88 29.18 -4.04
C PHE A 450 22.87 30.07 -4.81
N ASP A 451 23.05 31.33 -4.35
CA ASP A 451 24.09 32.27 -4.83
C ASP A 451 25.34 32.20 -3.92
N PRO A 452 26.49 31.70 -4.40
CA PRO A 452 27.71 31.61 -3.61
C PRO A 452 28.24 32.96 -3.12
N ARG A 453 27.83 34.07 -3.76
CA ARG A 453 28.23 35.43 -3.36
C ARG A 453 27.66 35.87 -2.01
N LEU A 454 26.61 35.21 -1.52
CA LEU A 454 26.01 35.53 -0.22
C LEU A 454 26.73 34.84 0.96
N GLU A 455 27.44 33.73 0.74
CA GLU A 455 28.25 33.07 1.77
C GLU A 455 29.63 33.73 1.96
N GLU A 456 30.31 34.15 0.88
CA GLU A 456 31.58 34.88 1.03
C GLU A 456 31.40 36.22 1.76
N ALA A 457 30.23 36.87 1.65
CA ALA A 457 29.89 38.06 2.41
C ALA A 457 29.57 37.77 3.89
N ALA A 458 29.07 36.58 4.23
CA ALA A 458 28.79 36.18 5.60
C ALA A 458 30.05 35.71 6.35
N VAL A 459 31.02 35.11 5.65
CA VAL A 459 32.31 34.69 6.22
C VAL A 459 33.31 35.85 6.31
N ALA A 460 33.18 36.90 5.49
CA ALA A 460 34.04 38.09 5.58
C ALA A 460 33.63 39.11 6.67
N VAL A 461 32.51 38.89 7.37
CA VAL A 461 32.00 39.77 8.46
C VAL A 461 32.00 39.09 9.83
N ALA A 462 32.47 37.83 9.91
CA ALA A 462 32.80 37.15 11.17
C ALA A 462 34.32 37.15 11.38
#